data_AF-A0A537R681-F1
#
_entry.id   AF-A0A537R681-F1
#
_cell.length_a   1.000
_cell.length_b   1.000
_cell.length_c   1.000
_cell.angle_alpha   90.00
_cell.angle_beta   90.00
_cell.angle_gamma   90.00
#
_symmetry.space_group_name_H-M   'P 1'
#
loop_
_entity.id
_entity.type
_entity.pdbx_description
1 polymer ?
#
loop_
_entity_poly.entity_id
_entity_poly.type
_entity_poly.pdbx_seq_one_letter_code
_entity_poly.pdbx_strand_id
1 'polypeptide(L)' 'MADHRIGVIINGATGRMGTTQHMANLLAIAAEGGLPLRNGDRLVPDLMLVG' A
#
# COMPACT_ATOMS: atom_id res chain seq x y z
N MET A 1 3.07 6.65 -19.07
CA MET A 1 2.41 6.09 -17.87
C MET A 1 3.35 5.03 -17.32
N ALA A 2 3.91 5.28 -16.15
CA ALA A 2 4.77 4.34 -15.45
C ALA A 2 4.21 4.05 -14.05
N ASP A 3 4.46 2.84 -13.57
CA ASP A 3 4.14 2.43 -12.21
C ASP A 3 5.33 2.74 -11.30
N HIS A 4 5.12 3.64 -10.34
CA HIS A 4 6.07 3.95 -9.28
C HIS A 4 5.75 3.11 -8.05
N ARG A 5 6.71 2.33 -7.55
CA ARG A 5 6.52 1.57 -6.31
C ARG A 5 6.95 2.37 -5.10
N ILE A 6 6.13 2.37 -4.06
CA ILE A 6 6.48 2.94 -2.75
C ILE A 6 6.51 1.83 -1.71
N GLY A 7 7.68 1.63 -1.10
CA GLY A 7 7.82 0.71 0.02
C GLY A 7 7.16 1.26 1.28
N VAL A 8 6.27 0.49 1.89
CA VAL A 8 5.62 0.83 3.17
C VAL A 8 5.86 -0.29 4.16
N ILE A 9 6.53 0.05 5.27
CA ILE A 9 6.75 -0.90 6.37
C ILE A 9 5.61 -0.73 7.39
N ILE A 10 4.87 -1.80 7.64
CA ILE A 10 3.82 -1.82 8.67
C ILE A 10 4.37 -2.58 9.89
N ASN A 11 4.78 -1.83 10.92
CA ASN A 11 5.15 -2.41 12.22
C ASN A 11 3.89 -2.58 13.10
N GLY A 12 3.74 -3.75 13.74
CA GLY A 12 2.51 -4.15 14.41
C GLY A 12 1.46 -4.69 13.44
N ALA A 13 1.88 -5.26 12.31
CA ALA A 13 0.97 -5.81 11.29
C ALA A 13 0.06 -6.94 11.80
N THR A 14 0.47 -7.62 12.88
CA THR A 14 -0.27 -8.67 13.59
C THR A 14 -1.35 -8.13 14.54
N GLY A 15 -1.31 -6.84 14.87
CA GLY A 15 -2.30 -6.18 15.72
C GLY A 15 -3.63 -5.97 14.99
N ARG A 16 -4.74 -5.93 15.72
CA ARG A 16 -6.10 -5.81 15.15
C ARG A 16 -6.20 -4.68 14.12
N MET A 17 -5.83 -3.44 14.50
CA MET A 17 -5.89 -2.30 13.57
C MET A 17 -4.89 -2.41 12.41
N GLY A 18 -3.69 -2.96 12.67
CA GLY A 18 -2.66 -3.22 11.66
C GLY A 18 -3.18 -4.10 10.53
N THR A 19 -3.81 -5.23 10.88
CA THR A 19 -4.36 -6.17 9.90
C THR A 19 -5.65 -5.65 9.25
N THR A 20 -6.62 -5.19 10.05
CA THR A 20 -7.99 -4.96 9.56
C THR A 20 -8.20 -3.61 8.91
N GLN A 21 -7.35 -2.62 9.18
CA GLN A 21 -7.50 -1.26 8.62
C GLN A 21 -6.29 -0.88 7.78
N HIS A 22 -5.08 -0.88 8.35
CA HIS A 22 -3.92 -0.36 7.64
C HIS A 22 -3.50 -1.26 6.48
N MET A 23 -3.26 -2.55 6.74
CA MET A 23 -2.90 -3.53 5.72
C MET A 23 -4.02 -3.72 4.70
N ALA A 24 -5.25 -3.94 5.17
CA ALA A 24 -6.41 -4.16 4.30
C ALA A 24 -6.61 -3.03 3.28
N ASN A 25 -6.55 -1.77 3.73
CA ASN A 25 -6.76 -0.62 2.84
C ASN A 25 -5.60 -0.43 1.86
N LEU A 26 -4.35 -0.62 2.30
CA LEU A 26 -3.20 -0.48 1.41
C LEU A 26 -3.12 -1.59 0.35
N LEU A 27 -3.48 -2.82 0.71
CA LEU A 27 -3.60 -3.92 -0.24
C LEU A 27 -4.72 -3.67 -1.25
N ALA A 28 -5.86 -3.09 -0.83
CA ALA A 28 -6.93 -2.71 -1.74
C ALA A 28 -6.45 -1.68 -2.77
N ILE A 29 -5.74 -0.63 -2.32
CA ILE A 29 -5.15 0.38 -3.22
C ILE A 29 -4.19 -0.27 -4.23
N ALA A 30 -3.34 -1.21 -3.79
CA ALA A 30 -2.44 -1.92 -4.69
C ALA A 30 -3.21 -2.79 -5.71
N ALA A 31 -4.28 -3.47 -5.29
CA ALA A 31 -5.13 -4.27 -6.16
C ALA A 31 -5.91 -3.43 -7.19
N GLU A 32 -6.24 -2.18 -6.86
CA GLU A 32 -6.84 -1.19 -7.77
C GLU A 32 -5.84 -0.58 -8.76
N GLY A 33 -4.58 -1.01 -8.73
CA GLY A 33 -3.51 -0.49 -9.59
C GLY A 33 -2.83 0.78 -9.05
N GLY A 34 -3.00 1.09 -7.77
CA GLY A 34 -2.34 2.21 -7.12
C GLY A 34 -3.01 3.57 -7.33
N LEU A 35 -2.45 4.59 -6.69
CA LEU A 35 -2.99 5.95 -6.67
C LEU A 35 -2.62 6.71 -7.95
N PRO A 36 -3.57 7.39 -8.61
CA PRO A 36 -3.25 8.23 -9.76
C PRO A 36 -2.48 9.48 -9.32
N LEU A 37 -1.41 9.80 -10.04
CA LEU A 37 -0.62 11.01 -9.83
C LEU A 37 -0.95 12.07 -10.89
N ARG A 38 -0.68 13.34 -10.57
CA ARG A 38 -0.98 14.49 -11.44
C ARG A 38 -0.26 14.45 -12.80
N ASN A 39 0.87 13.75 -12.85
CA ASN A 39 1.68 13.59 -14.07
C ASN A 39 1.21 12.41 -14.95
N GLY A 40 0.12 11.71 -14.57
CA GLY A 40 -0.42 10.57 -15.30
C GLY A 40 0.20 9.21 -14.94
N ASP A 41 1.13 9.17 -13.99
CA ASP A 41 1.68 7.93 -13.45
C ASP A 41 0.80 7.35 -12.33
N ARG A 42 1.13 6.14 -11.90
CA ARG A 42 0.48 5.48 -10.76
C ARG A 42 1.48 5.20 -9.66
N LEU A 43 1.08 5.41 -8.41
CA LEU A 43 1.85 5.07 -7.22
C LEU A 43 1.29 3.78 -6.61
N VAL A 44 2.02 2.69 -6.72
CA VAL A 44 1.63 1.36 -6.24
C VAL A 44 2.31 1.07 -4.91
N PRO A 45 1.56 0.87 -3.81
CA PRO A 45 2.15 0.45 -2.54
C PRO A 45 2.75 -0.95 -2.62
N ASP A 46 3.94 -1.13 -2.04
CA ASP A 46 4.59 -2.41 -1.83
C ASP A 46 4.84 -2.59 -0.33
N LEU A 47 4.19 -3.59 0.28
CA LEU A 47 4.11 -3.69 1.74
C LEU A 47 5.14 -4.68 2.29
N MET A 48 5.85 -4.24 3.34
CA MET A 48 6.66 -5.12 4.19
C MET A 48 6.05 -5.14 5.59
N LEU A 49 5.62 -6.33 6.02
CA LEU A 49 4.94 -6.52 7.30
C LEU A 49 5.95 -6.91 8.38
N VAL A 50 5.90 -6.21 9.50
CA VAL A 50 6.69 -6.51 10.70
C VAL A 50 5.72 -6.61 11.87
N GLY A 51 5.87 -7.66 12.68
CA GLY A 51 4.93 -8.01 13.76
C GLY A 51 5.65 -8.25 15.06
#